data_AF-A0A7W6Q4N4-F1
#
_entry.id   AF-A0A7W6Q4N4-F1
#
_cell.length_a   1.000
_cell.length_b   1.000
_cell.length_c   1.000
_cell.angle_alpha   90.00
_cell.angle_beta   90.00
_cell.angle_gamma   90.00
#
_symmetry.space_group_name_H-M   'P 1'
#
loop_
_entity.id
_entity.type
_entity.pdbx_description
1 polymer ?
#
loop_
_entity_poly.entity_id
_entity_poly.type
_entity_poly.pdbx_seq_one_letter_code
_entity_poly.pdbx_strand_id
1 'polypeptide(L)'
;MKPGPQMNTLLQSLQAKVETQSHATEEQTQQMLNDFEQRLSQALNAALRKVDHDMRALERLSSSLNDRTTHEIEAQASKILDATAALEESRREWRTVTWKTMLPTYLAGVFLTSWVLLMAVQLTFPEQPSTVETPGLATFGLEGTRVTRGLGGLGQVVNLPPGVTLANCPVPNLGGGEVCVETARTR
;
A
#
# COMPACT_ATOMS: atom_id res chain seq x y z
N MET A 1 -1.16 -89.59 66.19
CA MET A 1 -2.32 -89.82 65.29
C MET A 1 -1.80 -90.35 63.97
N LYS A 2 -2.11 -91.60 63.61
CA LYS A 2 -1.72 -92.21 62.34
C LYS A 2 -2.77 -91.81 61.29
N PRO A 3 -2.42 -91.19 60.16
CA PRO A 3 -3.40 -90.91 59.12
C PRO A 3 -3.93 -92.24 58.56
N GLY A 4 -5.25 -92.38 58.50
CA GLY A 4 -5.91 -93.61 58.06
C GLY A 4 -5.76 -93.86 56.56
N PRO A 5 -5.89 -95.12 56.10
CA PRO A 5 -5.60 -95.57 54.73
C PRO A 5 -6.43 -94.87 53.64
N GLN A 6 -7.55 -94.22 53.98
CA GLN A 6 -8.37 -93.48 53.03
C GLN A 6 -7.75 -92.15 52.56
N MET A 7 -6.85 -91.54 53.33
CA MET A 7 -6.26 -90.25 52.94
C MET A 7 -5.17 -90.40 51.87
N ASN A 8 -4.47 -91.54 51.87
CA ASN A 8 -3.46 -91.85 50.86
C ASN A 8 -4.05 -92.20 49.50
N THR A 9 -5.20 -92.89 49.45
CA THR A 9 -5.88 -93.20 48.19
C THR A 9 -6.47 -91.96 47.53
N LEU A 10 -6.95 -91.00 48.33
CA LEU A 10 -7.47 -89.72 47.83
C LEU A 10 -6.34 -88.86 47.22
N LEU A 11 -5.20 -88.77 47.90
CA LEU A 11 -3.99 -88.09 47.39
C LEU A 11 -3.47 -88.73 46.09
N GLN A 12 -3.42 -90.06 46.01
CA GLN A 12 -3.04 -90.75 44.77
C GLN A 12 -4.01 -90.52 43.63
N SER A 13 -5.32 -90.53 43.90
CA SER A 13 -6.33 -90.26 42.87
C SER A 13 -6.31 -88.80 42.38
N LEU A 14 -6.01 -87.85 43.26
CA LEU A 14 -5.82 -86.45 42.90
C LEU A 14 -4.54 -86.25 42.11
N GLN A 15 -3.45 -86.89 42.51
CA GLN A 15 -2.17 -86.79 41.80
C GLN A 15 -2.27 -87.41 40.39
N ALA A 16 -2.88 -88.60 40.26
CA ALA A 16 -3.12 -89.22 38.95
C ALA A 16 -4.08 -88.39 38.09
N LYS A 17 -5.10 -87.77 38.69
CA LYS A 17 -6.04 -86.89 37.96
C LYS A 17 -5.37 -85.56 37.55
N VAL A 18 -4.46 -85.03 38.35
CA VAL A 18 -3.69 -83.81 38.03
C VAL A 18 -2.66 -84.09 36.96
N GLU A 19 -1.94 -85.21 37.00
CA GLU A 19 -0.97 -85.59 35.95
C GLU A 19 -1.65 -85.85 34.60
N THR A 20 -2.78 -86.55 34.59
CA THR A 20 -3.54 -86.80 33.36
C THR A 20 -4.20 -85.55 32.81
N GLN A 21 -4.70 -84.66 33.67
CA GLN A 21 -5.27 -83.39 33.24
C GLN A 21 -4.18 -82.40 32.77
N SER A 22 -2.99 -82.43 33.38
CA SER A 22 -1.82 -81.61 33.02
C SER A 22 -1.33 -81.92 31.61
N HIS A 23 -1.11 -83.20 31.29
CA HIS A 23 -0.63 -83.59 29.96
C HIS A 23 -1.67 -83.30 28.86
N ALA A 24 -2.96 -83.50 29.14
CA ALA A 24 -4.02 -83.15 28.21
C ALA A 24 -4.12 -81.62 27.98
N THR A 25 -3.88 -80.81 29.02
CA THR A 25 -3.83 -79.34 28.86
C THR A 25 -2.61 -78.87 28.09
N GLU A 26 -1.45 -79.53 28.25
CA GLU A 26 -0.21 -79.16 27.57
C GLU A 26 -0.32 -79.37 26.05
N GLU A 27 -0.77 -80.54 25.61
CA GLU A 27 -0.99 -80.84 24.20
C GLU A 27 -2.05 -79.92 23.58
N GLN A 28 -3.13 -79.63 24.32
CA GLN A 28 -4.17 -78.71 23.87
C GLN A 28 -3.64 -77.27 23.74
N THR A 29 -2.82 -76.81 24.68
CA THR A 29 -2.18 -75.48 24.57
C THR A 29 -1.18 -75.40 23.42
N GLN A 30 -0.44 -76.47 23.14
CA GLN A 30 0.50 -76.55 22.02
C GLN A 30 -0.23 -76.48 20.68
N GLN A 31 -1.34 -77.21 20.53
CA GLN A 31 -2.17 -77.12 19.32
C GLN A 31 -2.79 -75.74 19.14
N MET A 32 -3.28 -75.13 20.22
CA MET A 32 -3.86 -73.78 20.18
C MET A 32 -2.82 -72.73 19.81
N LEU A 33 -1.58 -72.83 20.33
CA LEU A 33 -0.48 -71.95 19.94
C LEU A 33 -0.14 -72.09 18.45
N ASN A 34 -0.07 -73.32 17.95
CA ASN A 34 0.31 -73.59 16.57
C ASN A 34 -0.77 -73.10 15.59
N ASP A 35 -2.06 -73.31 15.90
CA ASP A 35 -3.16 -72.75 15.11
C ASP A 35 -3.18 -71.22 15.16
N PHE A 36 -2.87 -70.62 16.31
CA PHE A 36 -2.76 -69.17 16.44
C PHE A 36 -1.61 -68.60 15.60
N GLU A 37 -0.43 -69.21 15.64
CA GLU A 37 0.73 -68.82 14.83
C GLU A 37 0.42 -68.95 13.33
N GLN A 38 -0.26 -70.03 12.94
CA GLN A 38 -0.64 -70.27 11.55
C GLN A 38 -1.69 -69.25 11.06
N ARG A 39 -2.67 -68.90 11.89
CA ARG A 39 -3.65 -67.84 11.56
C ARG A 39 -3.01 -66.47 11.51
N LEU A 40 -2.08 -66.17 12.42
CA LEU A 40 -1.34 -64.91 12.41
C LEU A 40 -0.51 -64.78 11.15
N SER A 41 0.26 -65.80 10.78
CA SER A 41 1.09 -65.77 9.58
C SER A 41 0.26 -65.63 8.30
N GLN A 42 -0.91 -66.28 8.22
CA GLN A 42 -1.84 -66.10 7.11
C GLN A 42 -2.43 -64.70 7.07
N ALA A 43 -2.89 -64.17 8.20
CA ALA A 43 -3.46 -62.83 8.28
C ALA A 43 -2.42 -61.76 7.93
N LEU A 44 -1.18 -61.93 8.39
CA LEU A 44 -0.08 -60.99 8.16
C LEU A 44 0.36 -61.03 6.69
N ASN A 45 0.44 -62.21 6.07
CA ASN A 45 0.69 -62.33 4.63
C ASN A 45 -0.44 -61.73 3.78
N ALA A 46 -1.70 -61.91 4.19
CA ALA A 46 -2.84 -61.29 3.51
C ALA A 46 -2.80 -59.77 3.63
N ALA A 47 -2.48 -59.25 4.82
CA ALA A 47 -2.32 -57.81 5.05
C ALA A 47 -1.17 -57.22 4.22
N LEU A 48 -0.01 -57.88 4.19
CA LEU A 48 1.15 -57.45 3.38
C LEU A 48 0.79 -57.38 1.89
N ARG A 49 0.13 -58.40 1.34
CA ARG A 49 -0.32 -58.39 -0.05
C ARG A 49 -1.32 -57.27 -0.33
N LYS A 50 -2.20 -56.98 0.63
CA LYS A 50 -3.17 -55.89 0.50
C LYS A 50 -2.48 -54.53 0.49
N VAL A 51 -1.54 -54.30 1.39
CA VAL A 51 -0.74 -53.07 1.44
C VAL A 51 0.04 -52.87 0.15
N ASP A 52 0.66 -53.92 -0.37
CA ASP A 52 1.41 -53.85 -1.63
C ASP A 52 0.51 -53.58 -2.85
N HIS A 53 -0.73 -54.09 -2.84
CA HIS A 53 -1.72 -53.78 -3.86
C HIS A 53 -2.19 -52.32 -3.76
N ASP A 54 -2.51 -51.85 -2.56
CA ASP A 54 -2.96 -50.49 -2.30
C ASP A 54 -1.87 -49.46 -2.65
N MET A 55 -0.61 -49.74 -2.34
CA MET A 55 0.53 -48.90 -2.74
C MET A 55 0.65 -48.78 -4.27
N ARG A 56 0.56 -49.90 -4.99
CA ARG A 56 0.58 -49.89 -6.46
C ARG A 56 -0.63 -49.16 -7.07
N ALA A 57 -1.79 -49.25 -6.43
CA ALA A 57 -2.97 -48.49 -6.84
C ALA A 57 -2.77 -46.98 -6.61
N LEU A 58 -2.24 -46.59 -5.44
CA LEU A 58 -1.92 -45.20 -5.11
C LEU A 58 -0.90 -44.60 -6.10
N GLU A 59 0.14 -45.35 -6.44
CA GLU A 59 1.18 -44.88 -7.36
C GLU A 59 0.61 -44.56 -8.75
N ARG A 60 -0.26 -45.44 -9.28
CA ARG A 60 -0.96 -45.20 -10.55
C ARG A 60 -1.93 -44.01 -10.46
N LEU A 61 -2.63 -43.88 -9.34
CA LEU A 61 -3.57 -42.79 -9.14
C LEU A 61 -2.81 -41.45 -9.07
N SER A 62 -1.71 -41.42 -8.33
CA SER A 62 -0.81 -40.28 -8.22
C SER A 62 -0.22 -39.89 -9.57
N SER A 63 0.25 -40.87 -10.37
CA SER A 63 0.78 -40.58 -11.70
C SER A 63 -0.30 -40.00 -12.61
N SER A 64 -1.52 -40.54 -12.60
CA SER A 64 -2.62 -40.04 -13.41
C SER A 64 -3.10 -38.64 -13.00
N LEU A 65 -3.12 -38.34 -11.70
CA LEU A 65 -3.46 -37.02 -11.18
C LEU A 65 -2.39 -36.00 -11.53
N ASN A 66 -1.11 -36.36 -11.40
CA ASN A 66 -0.02 -35.49 -11.77
C ASN A 66 -0.06 -35.14 -13.26
N ASP A 67 -0.27 -36.14 -14.13
CA ASP A 67 -0.33 -35.94 -15.58
C ASP A 67 -1.52 -35.06 -16.01
N ARG A 68 -2.68 -35.28 -15.37
CA ARG A 68 -3.86 -34.43 -15.60
C ARG A 68 -3.65 -33.01 -15.12
N THR A 69 -3.08 -32.82 -13.93
CA THR A 69 -2.83 -31.48 -13.38
C THR A 69 -1.78 -30.74 -14.20
N THR A 70 -0.73 -31.40 -14.69
CA THR A 70 0.23 -30.77 -15.60
C THR A 70 -0.44 -30.32 -16.90
N HIS A 71 -1.30 -31.15 -17.50
CA HIS A 71 -2.04 -30.76 -18.70
C HIS A 71 -3.02 -29.60 -18.44
N GLU A 72 -3.72 -29.59 -17.31
CA GLU A 72 -4.61 -28.49 -16.94
C GLU A 72 -3.84 -27.19 -16.70
N ILE A 73 -2.66 -27.26 -16.06
CA ILE A 73 -1.78 -26.10 -15.85
C ILE A 73 -1.28 -25.56 -17.20
N GLU A 74 -0.84 -26.43 -18.11
CA GLU A 74 -0.36 -26.02 -19.43
C GLU A 74 -1.48 -25.39 -20.27
N ALA A 75 -2.70 -25.94 -20.21
CA ALA A 75 -3.88 -25.37 -20.87
C ALA A 75 -4.33 -24.03 -20.25
N GLN A 76 -4.12 -23.83 -18.95
CA GLN A 76 -4.38 -22.53 -18.32
C GLN A 76 -3.29 -21.51 -18.67
N ALA A 77 -2.02 -21.94 -18.70
CA ALA A 77 -0.90 -21.09 -19.07
C ALA A 77 -1.06 -20.56 -20.50
N SER A 78 -1.47 -21.40 -21.46
CA SER A 78 -1.74 -20.96 -22.84
C SER A 78 -2.88 -19.95 -22.91
N LYS A 79 -3.99 -20.17 -22.19
CA LYS A 79 -5.10 -19.21 -22.10
C LYS A 79 -4.67 -17.87 -21.50
N ILE A 80 -3.80 -17.89 -20.49
CA ILE A 80 -3.27 -16.66 -19.89
C ILE A 80 -2.42 -15.93 -20.92
N LEU A 81 -1.54 -16.62 -21.65
CA LEU A 81 -0.73 -16.01 -22.70
C LEU A 81 -1.61 -15.36 -23.77
N ASP A 82 -2.64 -16.05 -24.26
CA ASP A 82 -3.58 -15.50 -25.24
C ASP A 82 -4.33 -14.28 -24.69
N ALA A 83 -4.80 -14.34 -23.43
CA ALA A 83 -5.45 -13.21 -22.77
C ALA A 83 -4.50 -12.02 -22.60
N THR A 84 -3.23 -12.25 -22.27
CA THR A 84 -2.22 -11.19 -22.16
C THR A 84 -1.92 -10.57 -23.52
N ALA A 85 -1.85 -11.36 -24.60
CA ALA A 85 -1.67 -10.84 -25.95
C ALA A 85 -2.85 -9.97 -26.38
N ALA A 86 -4.09 -10.41 -26.13
CA ALA A 86 -5.29 -9.62 -26.40
C ALA A 86 -5.35 -8.32 -25.56
N LEU A 87 -4.92 -8.38 -24.31
CA LEU A 87 -4.78 -7.19 -23.44
C LEU A 87 -3.74 -6.21 -23.97
N GLU A 88 -2.60 -6.69 -24.47
CA GLU A 88 -1.59 -5.83 -25.08
C GLU A 88 -2.10 -5.14 -26.36
N GLU A 89 -2.82 -5.87 -27.20
CA GLU A 89 -3.43 -5.33 -28.42
C GLU A 89 -4.46 -4.26 -28.08
N SER A 90 -5.40 -4.55 -27.18
CA SER A 90 -6.34 -3.58 -26.63
C SER A 90 -5.61 -2.36 -26.05
N ARG A 91 -4.55 -2.55 -25.26
CA ARG A 91 -3.78 -1.44 -24.70
C ARG A 91 -3.17 -0.53 -25.78
N ARG A 92 -2.73 -1.09 -26.91
CA ARG A 92 -2.21 -0.31 -28.04
C ARG A 92 -3.30 0.51 -28.71
N GLU A 93 -4.48 -0.09 -28.93
CA GLU A 93 -5.65 0.62 -29.47
C GLU A 93 -6.07 1.76 -28.56
N TRP A 94 -6.27 1.48 -27.26
CA TRP A 94 -6.62 2.49 -26.27
C TRP A 94 -5.60 3.61 -26.21
N ARG A 95 -4.30 3.31 -26.16
CA ARG A 95 -3.26 4.34 -26.14
C ARG A 95 -3.35 5.25 -27.38
N THR A 96 -3.61 4.68 -28.55
CA THR A 96 -3.75 5.44 -29.81
C THR A 96 -4.99 6.34 -29.79
N VAL A 97 -6.13 5.82 -29.35
CA VAL A 97 -7.39 6.56 -29.25
C VAL A 97 -7.30 7.66 -28.19
N THR A 98 -6.74 7.36 -27.01
CA THR A 98 -6.56 8.32 -25.93
C THR A 98 -5.60 9.43 -26.34
N TRP A 99 -4.49 9.14 -27.03
CA TRP A 99 -3.59 10.20 -27.51
C TRP A 99 -4.27 11.11 -28.52
N LYS A 100 -5.07 10.54 -29.44
CA LYS A 100 -5.77 11.31 -30.47
C LYS A 100 -6.89 12.19 -29.89
N THR A 101 -7.55 11.75 -28.82
CA THR A 101 -8.74 12.42 -28.27
C THR A 101 -8.45 13.27 -27.04
N MET A 102 -7.57 12.83 -26.13
CA MET A 102 -7.27 13.59 -24.91
C MET A 102 -6.26 14.70 -25.15
N LEU A 103 -5.22 14.49 -25.97
CA LEU A 103 -4.17 15.50 -26.16
C LEU A 103 -4.71 16.85 -26.69
N PRO A 104 -5.61 16.89 -27.70
CA PRO A 104 -6.19 18.14 -28.16
C PRO A 104 -7.05 18.80 -27.08
N THR A 105 -7.79 18.01 -26.31
CA THR A 105 -8.70 18.49 -25.27
C THR A 105 -7.93 19.10 -24.10
N TYR A 106 -6.82 18.47 -23.68
CA TYR A 106 -5.91 19.03 -22.68
C TYR A 106 -5.25 20.32 -23.18
N LEU A 107 -4.75 20.34 -24.42
CA LEU A 107 -4.18 21.54 -25.03
C LEU A 107 -5.21 22.68 -25.07
N ALA A 108 -6.44 22.41 -25.53
CA ALA A 108 -7.52 23.39 -25.54
C ALA A 108 -7.84 23.91 -24.14
N GLY A 109 -7.89 23.02 -23.14
CA GLY A 109 -8.08 23.42 -21.74
C GLY A 109 -6.98 24.35 -21.21
N VAL A 110 -5.70 24.04 -21.51
CA VAL A 110 -4.56 24.88 -21.13
C VAL A 110 -4.60 26.23 -21.84
N PHE A 111 -4.94 26.27 -23.14
CA PHE A 111 -5.08 27.52 -23.87
C PHE A 111 -6.23 28.37 -23.33
N LEU A 112 -7.38 27.76 -23.02
CA LEU A 112 -8.53 28.48 -22.47
C LEU A 112 -8.23 29.04 -21.08
N THR A 113 -7.60 28.27 -20.19
CA THR A 113 -7.24 28.78 -18.85
C THR A 113 -6.19 29.89 -18.95
N SER A 114 -5.19 29.75 -19.81
CA SER A 114 -4.20 30.80 -20.06
C SER A 114 -4.85 32.07 -20.63
N TRP A 115 -5.80 31.93 -21.56
CA TRP A 115 -6.51 33.06 -22.14
C TRP A 115 -7.37 33.79 -21.10
N VAL A 116 -8.10 33.05 -20.28
CA VAL A 116 -8.90 33.62 -19.18
C VAL A 116 -8.00 34.33 -18.17
N LEU A 117 -6.83 33.77 -17.84
CA LEU A 117 -5.88 34.42 -16.94
C LEU A 117 -5.35 35.73 -17.53
N LEU A 118 -5.01 35.76 -18.82
CA LEU A 118 -4.60 36.98 -19.52
C LEU A 118 -5.70 38.04 -19.50
N MET A 119 -6.94 37.65 -19.76
CA MET A 119 -8.09 38.56 -19.67
C MET A 119 -8.32 39.07 -18.24
N ALA A 120 -8.16 38.21 -17.24
CA ALA A 120 -8.27 38.60 -15.84
C ALA A 120 -7.20 39.61 -15.43
N VAL A 121 -5.96 39.46 -15.91
CA VAL A 121 -4.86 40.42 -15.68
C VAL A 121 -5.18 41.78 -16.29
N GLN A 122 -5.67 41.81 -17.54
CA GLN A 122 -6.05 43.06 -18.21
C GLN A 122 -7.23 43.77 -17.51
N LEU A 123 -8.14 43.01 -16.88
CA LEU A 123 -9.26 43.58 -16.12
C LEU A 123 -8.88 44.01 -14.69
N THR A 124 -7.82 43.45 -14.11
CA THR A 124 -7.37 43.80 -12.74
C THR A 124 -6.35 44.91 -12.69
N PHE A 125 -5.61 45.15 -13.77
CA PHE A 125 -4.66 46.26 -13.88
C PHE A 125 -4.94 47.05 -15.16
N PRO A 126 -5.83 48.06 -15.13
CA PRO A 126 -5.93 48.99 -16.25
C PRO A 126 -4.59 49.72 -16.39
N GLU A 127 -4.03 49.70 -17.60
CA GLU A 127 -2.82 50.42 -17.97
C GLU A 127 -2.99 51.90 -17.59
N GLN A 128 -2.18 52.39 -16.63
CA GLN A 128 -2.27 53.78 -16.20
C GLN A 128 -1.83 54.68 -17.37
N PRO A 129 -2.62 55.69 -17.76
CA PRO A 129 -2.16 56.67 -18.73
C PRO A 129 -1.01 57.46 -18.10
N SER A 130 0.11 57.52 -18.83
CA SER A 130 1.29 58.33 -18.52
C SER A 130 0.85 59.76 -18.18
N THR A 131 0.89 60.12 -16.91
CA THR A 131 0.53 61.47 -16.47
C THR A 131 1.59 62.44 -16.98
N VAL A 132 1.21 63.25 -17.96
CA VAL A 132 1.89 64.48 -18.37
C VAL A 132 1.93 65.42 -17.15
N GLU A 133 3.14 65.73 -16.66
CA GLU A 133 3.36 66.71 -15.60
C GLU A 133 2.95 68.12 -16.08
N THR A 134 2.07 68.77 -15.32
CA THR A 134 1.73 70.19 -15.45
C THR A 134 2.88 71.05 -14.90
N PRO A 135 3.43 72.00 -15.67
CA PRO A 135 4.47 72.91 -15.18
C PRO A 135 3.84 74.13 -14.52
N GLY A 136 4.16 74.40 -13.26
CA GLY A 136 3.74 75.64 -12.61
C GLY A 136 4.28 75.81 -11.20
N LEU A 137 5.07 76.88 -11.02
CA LEU A 137 5.66 77.46 -9.81
C LEU A 137 7.09 77.00 -9.45
N ALA A 138 7.92 78.02 -9.21
CA ALA A 138 9.38 78.03 -9.28
C ALA A 138 10.07 77.03 -8.32
N THR A 139 10.72 76.01 -8.89
CA THR A 139 11.47 74.95 -8.22
C THR A 139 12.97 75.27 -8.07
N PHE A 140 13.33 76.51 -7.74
CA PHE A 140 14.75 76.83 -7.55
C PHE A 140 15.22 76.40 -6.15
N GLY A 141 16.03 75.34 -6.08
CA GLY A 141 16.67 74.86 -4.84
C GLY A 141 15.91 73.78 -4.07
N LEU A 142 14.75 73.33 -4.57
CA LEU A 142 14.01 72.16 -4.06
C LEU A 142 14.22 70.90 -4.92
N GLU A 143 15.18 70.92 -5.84
CA GLU A 143 15.58 69.77 -6.65
C GLU A 143 16.11 68.65 -5.73
N GLY A 144 15.24 67.70 -5.37
CA GLY A 144 15.56 66.61 -4.45
C GLY A 144 14.62 66.45 -3.27
N THR A 145 13.63 67.34 -3.07
CA THR A 145 12.61 67.14 -2.04
C THR A 145 11.76 65.94 -2.39
N ARG A 146 11.79 64.91 -1.55
CA ARG A 146 10.93 63.73 -1.68
C ARG A 146 9.86 63.77 -0.61
N VAL A 147 8.61 63.70 -1.06
CA VAL A 147 7.45 63.53 -0.20
C VAL A 147 7.04 62.07 -0.28
N THR A 148 7.28 61.33 0.79
CA THR A 148 6.79 59.96 0.93
C THR A 148 5.54 59.97 1.78
N ARG A 149 4.42 59.53 1.20
CA ARG A 149 3.15 59.34 1.89
C ARG A 149 2.98 57.87 2.24
N GLY A 150 2.63 57.56 3.48
CA GLY A 150 2.44 56.19 3.95
C GLY A 150 1.31 55.48 3.18
N LEU A 151 1.44 54.16 3.03
CA LEU A 151 0.38 53.31 2.46
C LEU A 151 -0.92 53.53 3.24
N GLY A 152 -2.01 53.85 2.51
CA GLY A 152 -3.30 54.18 3.10
C GLY A 152 -3.50 55.66 3.49
N GLY A 153 -2.55 56.55 3.15
CA GLY A 153 -2.69 57.99 3.36
C GLY A 153 -2.38 58.47 4.79
N LEU A 154 -1.92 57.59 5.68
CA LEU A 154 -1.54 57.94 7.04
C LEU A 154 -0.07 58.41 7.09
N GLY A 155 0.11 59.70 7.35
CA GLY A 155 1.42 60.32 7.55
C GLY A 155 2.12 60.75 6.26
N GLN A 156 2.75 61.92 6.32
CA GLN A 156 3.58 62.49 5.25
C GLN A 156 4.94 62.84 5.83
N VAL A 157 6.00 62.21 5.33
CA VAL A 157 7.37 62.54 5.70
C VAL A 157 7.98 63.31 4.54
N VAL A 158 8.32 64.58 4.80
CA VAL A 158 9.01 65.45 3.85
C VAL A 158 10.49 65.39 4.17
N ASN A 159 11.29 64.88 3.23
CA ASN A 159 12.74 64.86 3.38
C ASN A 159 13.34 66.05 2.61
N LEU A 160 13.97 66.97 3.33
CA LEU A 160 14.54 68.20 2.76
C LEU A 160 16.05 68.01 2.47
N PRO A 161 16.56 68.61 1.38
CA PRO A 161 17.98 68.57 1.07
C PRO A 161 18.84 69.33 2.12
N PRO A 162 20.13 68.98 2.24
CA PRO A 162 21.03 69.61 3.21
C PRO A 162 21.18 71.12 2.95
N GLY A 163 21.01 71.93 3.99
CA GLY A 163 21.07 73.41 3.91
C GLY A 163 19.72 74.12 3.82
N VAL A 164 18.61 73.38 3.92
CA VAL A 164 17.25 73.92 4.04
C VAL A 164 16.69 73.55 5.41
N THR A 165 16.20 74.54 6.17
CA THR A 165 15.62 74.33 7.50
C THR A 165 14.14 74.71 7.54
N LEU A 166 13.34 74.01 8.35
CA LEU A 166 11.95 74.39 8.56
C LEU A 166 11.89 75.73 9.30
N ALA A 167 11.11 76.66 8.78
CA ALA A 167 10.85 77.96 9.39
C ALA A 167 9.40 78.06 9.88
N ASN A 168 9.18 78.84 10.93
CA ASN A 168 7.82 79.15 11.40
C ASN A 168 7.14 80.08 10.40
N CYS A 169 6.05 79.62 9.78
CA CYS A 169 5.29 80.44 8.84
C CYS A 169 4.74 81.69 9.53
N PRO A 170 4.94 82.90 8.96
CA PRO A 170 4.42 84.14 9.54
C PRO A 170 2.88 84.25 9.46
N VAL A 171 2.23 83.41 8.64
CA VAL A 171 0.78 83.32 8.56
C VAL A 171 0.34 82.02 9.24
N PRO A 172 -0.47 82.06 10.32
CA PRO A 172 -0.95 80.86 10.98
C PRO A 172 -1.92 80.12 10.06
N ASN A 173 -1.47 79.00 9.49
CA ASN A 173 -2.30 78.17 8.63
C ASN A 173 -3.11 77.18 9.50
N LEU A 174 -4.40 77.50 9.68
CA LEU A 174 -5.35 76.72 10.50
C LEU A 174 -5.73 75.36 9.87
N GLY A 175 -5.29 75.08 8.63
CA GLY A 175 -5.66 73.89 7.85
C GLY A 175 -4.61 72.78 7.78
N GLY A 176 -3.45 72.92 8.44
CA GLY A 176 -2.45 71.86 8.61
C GLY A 176 -2.04 71.14 7.32
N GLY A 177 -1.20 71.76 6.49
CA GLY A 177 -0.73 71.11 5.25
C GLY A 177 0.40 71.82 4.50
N GLU A 178 0.71 73.07 4.84
CA GLU A 178 1.81 73.83 4.25
C GLU A 178 2.95 73.99 5.26
N VAL A 179 4.17 73.75 4.80
CA VAL A 179 5.39 73.86 5.61
C VAL A 179 6.27 74.94 4.98
N CYS A 180 6.62 75.97 5.76
CA CYS A 180 7.57 76.99 5.30
C CYS A 180 9.00 76.51 5.48
N VAL A 181 9.83 76.77 4.48
CA VAL A 181 11.22 76.35 4.45
C VAL A 181 12.11 77.55 4.18
N GLU A 182 13.21 77.65 4.91
CA GLU A 182 14.20 78.70 4.75
C GLU A 182 15.45 78.11 4.07
N THR A 183 15.93 78.81 3.05
CA THR A 183 17.13 78.44 2.28
C THR A 183 18.25 79.45 2.56
N ALA A 184 19.50 79.09 2.27
CA ALA A 184 20.66 79.97 2.46
C ALA A 184 20.61 81.32 1.71
N ARG A 185 19.66 81.48 0.77
CA ARG A 185 19.42 82.72 0.00
C ARG A 185 18.32 83.61 0.59
N THR A 186 17.51 83.09 1.51
CA THR A 186 16.36 83.79 2.12
C THR A 186 16.59 84.14 3.60
N ARG A 187 17.84 84.04 4.06
CA ARG A 187 18.30 84.43 5.40
C ARG A 187 18.80 85.88 5.41
#